data_AF-A0A2N2SR89-F1
#
_entry.id   AF-A0A2N2SR89-F1
#
_cell.length_a   1.000
_cell.length_b   1.000
_cell.length_c   1.000
_cell.angle_alpha   90.00
_cell.angle_beta   90.00
_cell.angle_gamma   90.00
#
_symmetry.space_group_name_H-M   'P 1'
#
loop_
_entity.id
_entity.type
_entity.pdbx_description
1 polymer ?
#
loop_
_entity_poly.entity_id
_entity_poly.type
_entity_poly.pdbx_seq_one_letter_code
_entity_poly.pdbx_strand_id
1 'polypeptide(L)'
;MSTLLPTSPQTLSALLSLPASGQLNDDQALTGWLGFASIRNLQTYRSYKAESIRFRIFLLALHANSPDRNPDHILRDATETDVALYEAHLLGRYKSGEELAPLRVPTAILHRFGRKEQPFVTEVQSHGLITWSPRQLKPASVNQALSILHALYQYWMRPDPTTKVAYVGANPVKRVKSSSNRMQRQTARNFPIEALQAMFDCIEMRMELEVEDPQAQAYLARDRWVASLLFGLWGRRSEIARLAMKDFQHDGKRWTVRVARKGNKQQSLPVA
;
A
#
# COMPACT_ATOMS: atom_id res chain seq x y z
N MET A 1 -30.00 -8.96 -12.28
CA MET A 1 -29.32 -10.04 -11.53
C MET A 1 -28.62 -9.40 -10.33
N SER A 2 -29.30 -9.39 -9.18
CA SER A 2 -28.80 -8.79 -7.93
C SER A 2 -27.80 -9.73 -7.25
N THR A 3 -26.58 -9.26 -7.06
CA THR A 3 -25.59 -9.91 -6.19
C THR A 3 -25.82 -9.46 -4.75
N LEU A 4 -26.37 -10.38 -3.95
CA LEU A 4 -26.55 -10.24 -2.51
C LEU A 4 -25.17 -10.17 -1.83
N LEU A 5 -24.91 -9.06 -1.14
CA LEU A 5 -23.81 -8.93 -0.19
C LEU A 5 -24.17 -9.69 1.10
N PRO A 6 -23.25 -10.49 1.68
CA PRO A 6 -23.53 -11.15 2.95
C PRO A 6 -23.40 -10.14 4.09
N THR A 7 -24.53 -9.63 4.58
CA THR A 7 -24.67 -8.97 5.87
C THR A 7 -24.98 -10.01 6.94
N SER A 8 -23.96 -10.60 7.56
CA SER A 8 -24.16 -11.24 8.86
C SER A 8 -22.98 -10.97 9.81
N PRO A 9 -23.21 -10.54 11.05
CA PRO A 9 -22.16 -10.37 12.07
C PRO A 9 -21.60 -11.69 12.61
N GLN A 10 -22.09 -12.84 12.14
CA GLN A 10 -21.67 -14.16 12.62
C GLN A 10 -20.34 -14.64 12.00
N THR A 11 -19.99 -14.19 10.80
CA THR A 11 -18.68 -14.51 10.17
C THR A 11 -17.49 -13.85 10.87
N LEU A 12 -17.69 -12.78 11.64
CA LEU A 12 -16.63 -12.14 12.42
C LEU A 12 -16.31 -12.87 13.72
N SER A 13 -17.29 -13.54 14.35
CA SER A 13 -17.06 -14.33 15.58
C SER A 13 -16.36 -15.67 15.31
N ALA A 14 -16.59 -16.27 14.16
CA ALA A 14 -15.89 -17.50 13.76
C ALA A 14 -14.37 -17.28 13.52
N LEU A 15 -13.96 -16.05 13.21
CA LEU A 15 -12.53 -15.68 13.07
C LEU A 15 -11.80 -15.49 14.41
N LEU A 16 -12.52 -15.51 15.54
CA LEU A 16 -11.97 -15.26 16.88
C LEU A 16 -11.90 -16.51 17.77
N SER A 17 -12.31 -17.67 17.25
CA SER A 17 -12.21 -18.94 18.00
C SER A 17 -10.81 -19.52 17.86
N LEU A 18 -9.92 -19.21 18.81
CA LEU A 18 -8.60 -19.82 18.93
C LEU A 18 -8.73 -21.23 19.53
N PRO A 19 -8.10 -22.26 18.94
CA PRO A 19 -8.08 -23.59 19.53
C PRO A 19 -7.29 -23.57 20.85
N ALA A 20 -7.90 -24.10 21.90
CA ALA A 20 -7.24 -24.37 23.16
C ALA A 20 -6.13 -25.42 22.93
N SER A 21 -4.89 -25.11 23.30
CA SER A 21 -3.69 -25.98 23.32
C SER A 21 -2.85 -26.17 22.04
N GLY A 22 -3.13 -25.47 20.92
CA GLY A 22 -2.28 -25.51 19.72
C GLY A 22 -1.19 -24.43 19.72
N GLN A 23 0.07 -24.76 19.35
CA GLN A 23 1.09 -23.75 19.06
C GLN A 23 0.56 -22.79 17.98
N LEU A 24 0.45 -21.50 18.31
CA LEU A 24 0.03 -20.46 17.36
C LEU A 24 0.95 -20.51 16.13
N ASN A 25 0.40 -20.62 14.92
CA ASN A 25 1.18 -20.61 13.69
C ASN A 25 1.12 -19.26 12.96
N ASP A 26 1.91 -19.12 11.88
CA ASP A 26 1.98 -17.86 11.12
C ASP A 26 0.62 -17.44 10.55
N ASP A 27 -0.20 -18.38 10.10
CA ASP A 27 -1.52 -18.10 9.52
C ASP A 27 -2.48 -17.52 10.57
N GLN A 28 -2.50 -18.10 11.77
CA GLN A 28 -3.30 -17.61 12.89
C GLN A 28 -2.79 -16.24 13.37
N ALA A 29 -1.47 -16.10 13.55
CA ALA A 29 -0.86 -14.85 13.99
C ALA A 29 -1.06 -13.70 12.99
N LEU A 30 -0.99 -13.99 11.68
CA LEU A 30 -1.29 -13.01 10.63
C LEU A 30 -2.76 -12.63 10.61
N THR A 31 -3.66 -13.60 10.80
CA THR A 31 -5.11 -13.34 10.84
C THR A 31 -5.46 -12.35 11.96
N GLY A 32 -4.87 -12.51 13.15
CA GLY A 32 -5.05 -11.56 14.25
C GLY A 32 -4.58 -10.14 13.92
N TRP A 33 -3.37 -9.99 13.37
CA TRP A 33 -2.83 -8.68 13.00
C TRP A 33 -3.60 -8.01 11.85
N LEU A 34 -3.94 -8.78 10.83
CA LEU A 34 -4.70 -8.28 9.68
C LEU A 34 -6.15 -7.94 10.07
N GLY A 35 -6.75 -8.67 11.01
CA GLY A 35 -8.03 -8.33 11.64
C GLY A 35 -7.99 -6.93 12.24
N PHE A 36 -6.97 -6.63 13.05
CA PHE A 36 -6.74 -5.29 13.60
C PHE A 36 -6.55 -4.21 12.51
N ALA A 37 -5.78 -4.50 11.45
CA ALA A 37 -5.58 -3.56 10.35
C ALA A 37 -6.88 -3.29 9.56
N SER A 38 -7.73 -4.31 9.39
CA SER A 38 -8.99 -4.22 8.63
C SER A 38 -10.00 -3.27 9.26
N ILE A 39 -10.07 -3.24 10.60
CA ILE A 39 -10.98 -2.36 11.36
C ILE A 39 -10.62 -0.88 11.13
N ARG A 40 -9.34 -0.57 10.92
CA ARG A 40 -8.87 0.81 10.80
C ARG A 40 -9.02 1.37 9.39
N ASN A 41 -8.58 0.63 8.38
CA ASN A 41 -8.58 1.09 6.99
C ASN A 41 -8.40 -0.08 6.01
N LEU A 42 -9.38 -0.27 5.12
CA LEU A 42 -9.36 -1.33 4.10
C LEU A 42 -8.14 -1.23 3.17
N GLN A 43 -7.70 -0.02 2.81
CA GLN A 43 -6.52 0.17 1.98
C GLN A 43 -5.25 -0.24 2.71
N THR A 44 -5.14 0.09 4.00
CA THR A 44 -4.03 -0.36 4.85
C THR A 44 -4.00 -1.88 4.95
N TYR A 45 -5.16 -2.51 5.19
CA TYR A 45 -5.29 -3.97 5.19
C TYR A 45 -4.78 -4.60 3.89
N ARG A 46 -5.20 -4.07 2.72
CA ARG A 46 -4.75 -4.58 1.41
C ARG A 46 -3.23 -4.51 1.27
N SER A 47 -2.62 -3.38 1.60
CA SER A 47 -1.16 -3.24 1.55
C SER A 47 -0.46 -4.17 2.54
N TYR A 48 -0.96 -4.28 3.77
CA TYR A 48 -0.36 -5.11 4.82
C TYR A 48 -0.44 -6.61 4.47
N LYS A 49 -1.60 -7.06 3.98
CA LYS A 49 -1.79 -8.43 3.50
C LYS A 49 -0.90 -8.74 2.31
N ALA A 50 -0.86 -7.86 1.32
CA ALA A 50 -0.04 -8.08 0.13
C ALA A 50 1.46 -8.21 0.48
N GLU A 51 1.94 -7.37 1.40
CA GLU A 51 3.33 -7.34 1.82
C GLU A 51 3.72 -8.53 2.70
N SER A 52 2.91 -8.85 3.71
CA SER A 52 3.16 -10.00 4.59
C SER A 52 3.19 -11.32 3.80
N ILE A 53 2.27 -11.48 2.84
CA ILE A 53 2.29 -12.63 1.92
C ILE A 53 3.54 -12.61 1.05
N ARG A 54 3.94 -11.46 0.49
CA ARG A 54 5.16 -11.37 -0.33
C ARG A 54 6.40 -11.76 0.46
N PHE A 55 6.51 -11.32 1.72
CA PHE A 55 7.62 -11.67 2.59
C PHE A 55 7.60 -13.16 2.98
N ARG A 56 6.43 -13.74 3.27
CA ARG A 56 6.32 -15.18 3.52
C ARG A 56 6.73 -16.02 2.30
N ILE A 57 6.29 -15.63 1.11
CA ILE A 57 6.72 -16.25 -0.15
C ILE A 57 8.24 -16.20 -0.30
N PHE A 58 8.85 -15.04 0.01
CA PHE A 58 10.29 -14.87 -0.02
C PHE A 58 11.00 -15.87 0.90
N LEU A 59 10.60 -15.94 2.17
CA LEU A 59 11.25 -16.82 3.13
C LEU A 59 11.09 -18.30 2.77
N LEU A 60 9.90 -18.70 2.30
CA LEU A 60 9.66 -20.08 1.85
C LEU A 60 10.51 -20.44 0.63
N ALA A 61 10.74 -19.49 -0.29
CA ALA A 61 11.61 -19.71 -1.44
C ALA A 61 13.09 -19.75 -1.03
N LEU A 62 13.52 -18.86 -0.15
CA LEU A 62 14.89 -18.77 0.35
C LEU A 62 15.29 -20.04 1.13
N HIS A 63 14.38 -20.53 1.97
CA HIS A 63 14.61 -21.66 2.88
C HIS A 63 14.01 -22.98 2.38
N ALA A 64 13.67 -23.09 1.09
CA ALA A 64 13.01 -24.27 0.52
C ALA A 64 13.78 -25.59 0.77
N ASN A 65 15.11 -25.50 0.86
CA ASN A 65 16.00 -26.65 1.07
C ASN A 65 16.53 -26.75 2.51
N SER A 66 16.03 -25.93 3.45
CA SER A 66 16.49 -25.93 4.85
C SER A 66 15.56 -26.81 5.71
N PRO A 67 15.98 -28.03 6.09
CA PRO A 67 15.11 -28.95 6.85
C PRO A 67 14.79 -28.43 8.26
N ASP A 68 15.64 -27.57 8.82
CA ASP A 68 15.49 -27.03 10.17
C ASP A 68 14.42 -25.94 10.28
N ARG A 69 13.85 -25.49 9.15
CA ARG A 69 12.88 -24.40 9.10
C ARG A 69 11.47 -24.95 8.95
N ASN A 70 10.66 -24.79 9.98
CA ASN A 70 9.25 -25.14 9.90
C ASN A 70 8.49 -24.15 9.00
N PRO A 71 7.85 -24.59 7.90
CA PRO A 71 7.12 -23.71 6.98
C PRO A 71 5.91 -23.01 7.61
N ASP A 72 5.38 -23.52 8.72
CA ASP A 72 4.24 -22.94 9.44
C ASP A 72 4.65 -21.84 10.43
N HIS A 73 5.95 -21.70 10.71
CA HIS A 73 6.53 -20.67 11.58
C HIS A 73 7.64 -19.87 10.89
N ILE A 74 7.69 -19.89 9.55
CA ILE A 74 8.77 -19.29 8.79
C ILE A 74 8.90 -17.77 9.03
N LEU A 75 7.79 -17.07 9.28
CA LEU A 75 7.80 -15.66 9.65
C LEU A 75 8.26 -15.48 11.10
N ARG A 76 7.76 -16.30 12.05
CA ARG A 76 8.20 -16.25 13.45
C ARG A 76 9.71 -16.34 13.57
N ASP A 77 10.31 -17.25 12.80
CA ASP A 77 11.71 -17.61 12.89
C ASP A 77 12.60 -16.74 11.96
N ALA A 78 12.04 -15.73 11.30
CA ALA A 78 12.77 -14.85 10.40
C ALA A 78 13.86 -14.04 11.14
N THR A 79 15.03 -13.96 10.53
CA THR A 79 16.23 -13.31 11.11
C THR A 79 16.46 -11.92 10.52
N GLU A 80 17.35 -11.14 11.16
CA GLU A 80 17.80 -9.85 10.60
C GLU A 80 18.44 -10.02 9.21
N THR A 81 19.18 -11.12 8.99
CA THR A 81 19.79 -11.47 7.70
C THR A 81 18.75 -11.72 6.63
N ASP A 82 17.67 -12.44 6.95
CA ASP A 82 16.57 -12.69 6.02
C ASP A 82 15.93 -11.37 5.57
N VAL A 83 15.73 -10.43 6.50
CA VAL A 83 15.17 -9.11 6.18
C VAL A 83 16.13 -8.26 5.35
N ALA A 84 17.45 -8.35 5.59
CA ALA A 84 18.45 -7.65 4.80
C ALA A 84 18.53 -8.20 3.35
N LEU A 85 18.47 -9.53 3.19
CA LEU A 85 18.37 -10.16 1.87
C LEU A 85 17.06 -9.80 1.17
N TYR A 86 15.95 -9.76 1.91
CA TYR A 86 14.68 -9.31 1.38
C TYR A 86 14.75 -7.88 0.84
N GLU A 87 15.33 -6.96 1.62
CA GLU A 87 15.58 -5.59 1.18
C GLU A 87 16.42 -5.55 -0.11
N ALA A 88 17.49 -6.34 -0.18
CA ALA A 88 18.33 -6.45 -1.37
C ALA A 88 17.52 -6.93 -2.60
N HIS A 89 16.65 -7.94 -2.43
CA HIS A 89 15.78 -8.42 -3.50
C HIS A 89 14.75 -7.39 -3.97
N LEU A 90 14.23 -6.57 -3.06
CA LEU A 90 13.33 -5.47 -3.44
C LEU A 90 14.06 -4.33 -4.15
N LEU A 91 15.35 -4.09 -3.82
CA LEU A 91 16.21 -3.13 -4.50
C LEU A 91 16.81 -3.67 -5.80
N GLY A 92 16.81 -5.00 -5.96
CA GLY A 92 17.47 -5.76 -7.04
C GLY A 92 19.00 -5.70 -7.01
N ARG A 93 19.60 -5.36 -5.86
CA ARG A 93 21.06 -5.30 -5.65
C ARG A 93 21.39 -5.32 -4.17
N TYR A 94 22.61 -5.72 -3.83
CA TYR A 94 23.12 -5.62 -2.46
C TYR A 94 23.44 -4.16 -2.08
N LYS A 95 23.58 -3.90 -0.77
CA LYS A 95 24.06 -2.60 -0.26
C LYS A 95 25.50 -2.29 -0.68
N SER A 96 26.31 -3.34 -0.92
CA SER A 96 27.66 -3.23 -1.49
C SER A 96 27.66 -2.69 -2.91
N GLY A 97 26.52 -2.73 -3.61
CA GLY A 97 26.41 -2.39 -5.04
C GLY A 97 26.54 -3.61 -5.96
N GLU A 98 26.87 -4.78 -5.42
CA GLU A 98 26.97 -6.02 -6.18
C GLU A 98 25.60 -6.46 -6.73
N GLU A 99 25.66 -7.12 -7.89
CA GLU A 99 24.47 -7.70 -8.51
C GLU A 99 23.92 -8.84 -7.67
N LEU A 100 22.60 -8.88 -7.56
CA LEU A 100 21.90 -9.88 -6.80
C LEU A 100 21.36 -10.95 -7.74
N ALA A 101 21.63 -12.22 -7.42
CA ALA A 101 21.09 -13.33 -8.19
C ALA A 101 19.54 -13.27 -8.22
N PRO A 102 18.91 -13.48 -9.40
CA PRO A 102 17.47 -13.43 -9.52
C PRO A 102 16.81 -14.55 -8.70
N LEU A 103 15.98 -14.19 -7.71
CA LEU A 103 15.22 -15.17 -6.92
C LEU A 103 13.94 -15.54 -7.65
N ARG A 104 13.93 -16.74 -8.22
CA ARG A 104 12.73 -17.35 -8.79
C ARG A 104 11.97 -18.11 -7.71
N VAL A 105 10.72 -17.75 -7.51
CA VAL A 105 9.83 -18.45 -6.58
C VAL A 105 9.27 -19.69 -7.27
N PRO A 106 9.36 -20.88 -6.66
CA PRO A 106 8.72 -22.09 -7.15
C PRO A 106 7.20 -21.92 -7.38
N THR A 107 6.70 -22.46 -8.48
CA THR A 107 5.29 -22.35 -8.89
C THR A 107 4.32 -22.88 -7.83
N ALA A 108 4.68 -23.96 -7.13
CA ALA A 108 3.89 -24.49 -6.02
C ALA A 108 3.67 -23.47 -4.89
N ILE A 109 4.69 -22.69 -4.55
CA ILE A 109 4.58 -21.63 -3.53
C ILE A 109 3.68 -20.50 -4.05
N LEU A 110 3.84 -20.10 -5.32
CA LEU A 110 2.99 -19.06 -5.92
C LEU A 110 1.51 -19.46 -5.91
N HIS A 111 1.18 -20.69 -6.31
CA HIS A 111 -0.19 -21.21 -6.28
C HIS A 111 -0.77 -21.26 -4.87
N ARG A 112 0.01 -21.68 -3.87
CA ARG A 112 -0.42 -21.70 -2.45
C ARG A 112 -0.93 -20.33 -1.98
N PHE A 113 -0.34 -19.24 -2.49
CA PHE A 113 -0.73 -17.87 -2.14
C PHE A 113 -1.55 -17.15 -3.22
N GLY A 114 -2.06 -17.87 -4.22
CA GLY A 114 -2.89 -17.30 -5.29
C GLY A 114 -2.17 -16.25 -6.15
N ARG A 115 -0.84 -16.36 -6.29
CA ARG A 115 -0.02 -15.48 -7.12
C ARG A 115 0.21 -16.13 -8.49
N LYS A 116 0.06 -15.34 -9.55
CA LYS A 116 0.37 -15.75 -10.93
C LYS A 116 1.76 -15.26 -11.37
N GLU A 117 2.15 -14.09 -10.90
CA GLU A 117 3.39 -13.42 -11.30
C GLU A 117 4.51 -13.61 -10.27
N GLN A 118 5.75 -13.61 -10.76
CA GLN A 118 6.94 -13.61 -9.93
C GLN A 118 7.09 -12.28 -9.18
N PRO A 119 7.20 -12.29 -7.84
CA PRO A 119 7.28 -11.05 -7.06
C PRO A 119 8.65 -10.36 -7.09
N PHE A 120 9.73 -11.09 -7.38
CA PHE A 120 11.12 -10.61 -7.25
C PHE A 120 11.90 -10.57 -8.57
N VAL A 121 11.34 -11.10 -9.65
CA VAL A 121 12.00 -11.14 -10.96
C VAL A 121 11.03 -10.74 -12.06
N THR A 122 11.58 -10.24 -13.16
CA THR A 122 10.86 -9.96 -14.40
C THR A 122 11.44 -10.84 -15.50
N GLU A 123 10.56 -11.37 -16.34
CA GLU A 123 10.97 -12.10 -17.54
C GLU A 123 11.48 -11.10 -18.59
N VAL A 124 12.69 -11.30 -19.07
CA VAL A 124 13.31 -10.51 -20.14
C VAL A 124 13.61 -11.45 -21.30
N GLN A 125 12.88 -11.26 -22.39
CA GLN A 125 13.13 -11.97 -23.64
C GLN A 125 14.17 -11.20 -24.44
N SER A 126 15.31 -11.84 -24.70
CA SER A 126 16.35 -11.30 -25.56
C SER A 126 16.80 -12.37 -26.53
N HIS A 127 16.72 -12.07 -27.83
CA HIS A 127 17.22 -12.95 -28.90
C HIS A 127 16.64 -14.38 -28.85
N GLY A 128 15.36 -14.51 -28.47
CA GLY A 128 14.68 -15.80 -28.35
C GLY A 128 14.98 -16.59 -27.07
N LEU A 129 15.87 -16.10 -26.19
CA LEU A 129 16.16 -16.69 -24.90
C LEU A 129 15.41 -15.95 -23.78
N ILE A 130 14.77 -16.73 -22.91
CA ILE A 130 14.11 -16.21 -21.71
C ILE A 130 15.14 -16.08 -20.59
N THR A 131 15.41 -14.85 -20.17
CA THR A 131 16.27 -14.54 -19.02
C THR A 131 15.45 -13.91 -17.89
N TRP A 132 15.90 -14.06 -16.66
CA TRP A 132 15.23 -13.50 -15.48
C TRP A 132 16.09 -12.40 -14.88
N SER A 133 15.55 -11.19 -14.77
CA SER A 133 16.23 -10.07 -14.12
C SER A 133 15.58 -9.72 -12.78
N PRO A 134 16.33 -9.29 -11.75
CA PRO A 134 15.74 -8.83 -10.50
C PRO A 134 14.76 -7.67 -10.71
N ARG A 135 13.58 -7.76 -10.09
CA ARG A 135 12.58 -6.70 -10.14
C ARG A 135 12.93 -5.59 -9.14
N GLN A 136 13.35 -4.44 -9.66
CA GLN A 136 13.73 -3.30 -8.83
C GLN A 136 12.52 -2.43 -8.47
N LEU A 137 12.30 -2.23 -7.17
CA LEU A 137 11.29 -1.31 -6.67
C LEU A 137 11.87 0.08 -6.39
N LYS A 138 11.01 1.09 -6.46
CA LYS A 138 11.37 2.45 -6.01
C LYS A 138 11.73 2.41 -4.52
N PRO A 139 12.74 3.17 -4.06
CA PRO A 139 13.14 3.12 -2.65
C PRO A 139 12.03 3.47 -1.67
N ALA A 140 11.12 4.39 -2.04
CA ALA A 140 9.92 4.69 -1.25
C ALA A 140 9.02 3.44 -1.05
N SER A 141 8.89 2.58 -2.06
CA SER A 141 8.13 1.33 -1.98
C SER A 141 8.85 0.29 -1.10
N VAL A 142 10.18 0.23 -1.15
CA VAL A 142 11.00 -0.63 -0.27
C VAL A 142 10.85 -0.19 1.19
N ASN A 143 10.96 1.12 1.45
CA ASN A 143 10.76 1.69 2.79
C ASN A 143 9.34 1.45 3.31
N GLN A 144 8.33 1.51 2.45
CA GLN A 144 6.97 1.15 2.80
C GLN A 144 6.86 -0.33 3.18
N ALA A 145 7.45 -1.23 2.38
CA ALA A 145 7.49 -2.66 2.67
C ALA A 145 8.13 -2.96 4.04
N LEU A 146 9.33 -2.43 4.30
CA LEU A 146 10.01 -2.57 5.59
C LEU A 146 9.22 -1.95 6.74
N SER A 147 8.51 -0.83 6.51
CA SER A 147 7.65 -0.23 7.53
C SER A 147 6.46 -1.09 7.89
N ILE A 148 5.88 -1.79 6.90
CA ILE A 148 4.78 -2.75 7.10
C ILE A 148 5.28 -3.95 7.91
N LEU A 149 6.39 -4.56 7.50
CA LEU A 149 6.97 -5.70 8.23
C LEU A 149 7.37 -5.31 9.65
N HIS A 150 7.97 -4.13 9.83
CA HIS A 150 8.28 -3.63 11.17
C HIS A 150 7.02 -3.50 12.04
N ALA A 151 5.90 -3.00 11.49
CA ALA A 151 4.63 -2.90 12.21
C ALA A 151 4.02 -4.27 12.54
N LEU A 152 4.18 -5.27 11.66
CA LEU A 152 3.81 -6.67 11.91
C LEU A 152 4.54 -7.22 13.13
N TYR A 153 5.88 -7.22 13.12
CA TYR A 153 6.66 -7.75 14.23
C TYR A 153 6.46 -6.95 15.53
N GLN A 154 6.28 -5.62 15.45
CA GLN A 154 5.91 -4.84 16.63
C GLN A 154 4.57 -5.24 17.24
N TYR A 155 3.61 -5.68 16.43
CA TYR A 155 2.35 -6.21 16.93
C TYR A 155 2.56 -7.57 17.59
N TRP A 156 3.28 -8.48 16.93
CA TRP A 156 3.56 -9.83 17.44
C TRP A 156 4.45 -9.90 18.67
N MET A 157 5.25 -8.85 18.94
CA MET A 157 6.01 -8.71 20.18
C MET A 157 5.13 -8.38 21.40
N ARG A 158 3.86 -8.00 21.20
CA ARG A 158 2.96 -7.71 22.32
C ARG A 158 2.48 -9.04 22.90
N PRO A 159 2.53 -9.24 24.23
CA PRO A 159 1.97 -10.41 24.87
C PRO A 159 0.49 -10.56 24.51
N ASP A 160 0.08 -11.76 24.09
CA ASP A 160 -1.34 -12.05 23.89
C ASP A 160 -2.08 -11.89 25.24
N PRO A 161 -3.27 -11.26 25.26
CA PRO A 161 -4.03 -11.09 26.50
C PRO A 161 -4.37 -12.42 27.19
N THR A 162 -4.50 -13.50 26.42
CA THR A 162 -4.88 -14.85 26.88
C THR A 162 -3.66 -15.64 27.31
N THR A 163 -2.64 -15.77 26.45
CA THR A 163 -1.48 -16.64 26.73
C THR A 163 -0.38 -15.94 27.52
N LYS A 164 -0.41 -14.59 27.60
CA LYS A 164 0.63 -13.74 28.20
C LYS A 164 2.02 -13.89 27.56
N VAL A 165 2.11 -14.59 26.43
CA VAL A 165 3.36 -14.80 25.69
C VAL A 165 3.26 -14.06 24.36
N ALA A 166 4.35 -13.42 23.96
CA ALA A 166 4.47 -12.78 22.65
C ALA A 166 4.73 -13.84 21.57
N TYR A 167 4.20 -13.65 20.36
CA TYR A 167 4.42 -14.59 19.27
C TYR A 167 5.88 -14.62 18.81
N VAL A 168 6.55 -13.46 18.85
CA VAL A 168 7.97 -13.30 18.51
C VAL A 168 8.71 -12.59 19.64
N GLY A 169 9.94 -13.03 19.92
CA GLY A 169 10.77 -12.43 20.97
C GLY A 169 11.47 -11.12 20.54
N ALA A 170 11.68 -10.93 19.24
CA ALA A 170 12.38 -9.78 18.69
C ALA A 170 11.81 -9.34 17.33
N ASN A 171 12.14 -8.12 16.90
CA ASN A 171 11.77 -7.59 15.60
C ASN A 171 12.98 -7.59 14.65
N PRO A 172 13.06 -8.53 13.69
CA PRO A 172 14.20 -8.64 12.78
C PRO A 172 14.33 -7.45 11.81
N VAL A 173 13.27 -6.63 11.70
CA VAL A 173 13.22 -5.48 10.76
C VAL A 173 13.78 -4.20 11.39
N LYS A 174 13.91 -4.14 12.72
CA LYS A 174 14.24 -2.92 13.45
C LYS A 174 15.52 -2.26 12.96
N ARG A 175 16.62 -3.02 12.87
CA ARG A 175 17.94 -2.51 12.44
C ARG A 175 18.00 -2.24 10.94
N VAL A 176 17.44 -3.13 10.13
CA VAL A 176 17.44 -2.99 8.67
C VAL A 176 16.70 -1.71 8.26
N LYS A 177 15.51 -1.47 8.82
CA LYS A 177 14.72 -0.26 8.56
C LYS A 177 15.45 1.02 8.98
N SER A 178 16.13 1.05 10.14
CA SER A 178 16.89 2.23 10.55
C SER A 178 18.02 2.56 9.56
N SER A 179 18.67 1.53 8.98
CA SER A 179 19.71 1.74 7.98
C SER A 179 19.17 2.19 6.61
N SER A 180 17.95 1.78 6.26
CA SER A 180 17.31 2.09 4.97
C SER A 180 16.72 3.50 4.91
N ASN A 181 16.38 4.08 6.07
CA ASN A 181 15.68 5.37 6.22
C ASN A 181 16.53 6.62 5.87
N ARG A 182 17.57 6.49 5.04
CA ARG A 182 18.32 7.65 4.56
C ARG A 182 17.35 8.55 3.79
N MET A 183 17.08 9.72 4.36
CA MET A 183 16.10 10.69 3.86
C MET A 183 16.34 10.92 2.36
N GLN A 184 15.48 10.38 1.50
CA GLN A 184 15.47 10.79 0.11
C GLN A 184 15.07 12.26 0.10
N ARG A 185 15.96 13.13 -0.40
CA ARG A 185 15.61 14.52 -0.66
C ARG A 185 14.38 14.48 -1.57
N GLN A 186 13.25 14.93 -1.04
CA GLN A 186 12.07 15.14 -1.87
C GLN A 186 12.47 16.24 -2.84
N THR A 187 12.66 15.91 -4.10
CA THR A 187 12.74 16.92 -5.14
C THR A 187 11.39 17.62 -5.16
N ALA A 188 11.42 18.95 -5.01
CA ALA A 188 10.22 19.77 -5.10
C ALA A 188 9.60 19.51 -6.48
N ARG A 189 8.45 18.84 -6.51
CA ARG A 189 7.66 18.68 -7.73
C ARG A 189 6.88 19.97 -7.89
N ASN A 190 7.45 20.91 -8.62
CA ASN A 190 6.77 22.16 -8.93
C ASN A 190 5.87 21.93 -10.15
N PHE A 191 4.64 22.41 -10.07
CA PHE A 191 3.74 22.47 -11.22
C PHE A 191 3.88 23.88 -11.81
N PRO A 192 4.46 24.04 -13.02
CA PRO A 192 4.68 25.36 -13.60
C PRO A 192 3.36 26.14 -13.75
N ILE A 193 3.39 27.44 -13.52
CA ILE A 193 2.20 28.29 -13.63
C ILE A 193 1.69 28.32 -15.07
N GLU A 194 2.59 28.23 -16.05
CA GLU A 194 2.30 28.18 -17.48
C GLU A 194 1.54 26.90 -17.84
N ALA A 195 1.90 25.77 -17.21
CA ALA A 195 1.18 24.50 -17.40
C ALA A 195 -0.23 24.56 -16.80
N LEU A 196 -0.42 25.32 -15.71
CA LEU A 196 -1.73 25.55 -15.12
C LEU A 196 -2.61 26.40 -16.03
N GLN A 197 -2.06 27.50 -16.55
CA GLN A 197 -2.74 28.38 -17.51
C GLN A 197 -3.15 27.59 -18.76
N ALA A 198 -2.21 26.90 -19.39
CA ALA A 198 -2.48 26.09 -20.58
C ALA A 198 -3.55 25.01 -20.35
N MET A 199 -3.62 24.43 -19.15
CA MET A 199 -4.67 23.47 -18.80
C MET A 199 -6.05 24.14 -18.76
N PHE A 200 -6.17 25.32 -18.13
CA PHE A 200 -7.43 26.06 -18.11
C PHE A 200 -7.83 26.56 -19.50
N ASP A 201 -6.88 27.10 -20.26
CA ASP A 201 -7.12 27.57 -21.64
C ASP A 201 -7.62 26.43 -22.53
N CYS A 202 -7.08 25.22 -22.36
CA CYS A 202 -7.54 24.03 -23.07
C CYS A 202 -9.00 23.66 -22.71
N ILE A 203 -9.40 23.81 -21.45
CA ILE A 203 -10.78 23.56 -21.02
C ILE A 203 -11.71 24.61 -21.64
N GLU A 204 -11.36 25.90 -21.56
CA GLU A 204 -12.17 26.98 -22.15
C GLU A 204 -12.30 26.82 -23.67
N MET A 205 -11.20 26.59 -24.38
CA MET A 205 -11.22 26.37 -25.83
C MET A 205 -12.12 25.18 -26.21
N ARG A 206 -12.12 24.10 -25.43
CA ARG A 206 -13.02 22.97 -25.67
C ARG A 206 -14.48 23.32 -25.39
N MET A 207 -14.77 24.14 -24.39
CA MET A 207 -16.13 24.62 -24.11
C MET A 207 -16.67 25.48 -25.27
N GLU A 208 -15.81 26.27 -25.90
CA GLU A 208 -16.16 27.09 -27.08
C GLU A 208 -16.39 26.26 -28.35
N LEU A 209 -15.74 25.09 -28.49
CA LEU A 209 -15.93 24.20 -29.64
C LEU A 209 -17.17 23.31 -29.50
N GLU A 210 -17.49 22.87 -28.29
CA GLU A 210 -18.58 21.91 -28.02
C GLU A 210 -19.92 22.61 -27.71
N VAL A 211 -20.25 23.69 -28.42
CA VAL A 211 -21.42 24.53 -28.11
C VAL A 211 -22.76 23.84 -28.37
N GLU A 212 -22.78 22.90 -29.32
CA GLU A 212 -24.02 22.27 -29.79
C GLU A 212 -24.44 21.04 -28.98
N ASP A 213 -23.56 20.47 -28.14
CA ASP A 213 -23.87 19.33 -27.27
C ASP A 213 -23.99 19.75 -25.79
N PRO A 214 -25.23 19.88 -25.27
CA PRO A 214 -25.47 20.25 -23.88
C PRO A 214 -24.84 19.27 -22.87
N GLN A 215 -24.72 17.99 -23.24
CA GLN A 215 -24.13 16.99 -22.37
C GLN A 215 -22.61 17.17 -22.32
N ALA A 216 -21.95 17.38 -23.45
CA ALA A 216 -20.52 17.71 -23.50
C ALA A 216 -20.21 18.99 -22.71
N GLN A 217 -21.02 20.04 -22.86
CA GLN A 217 -20.88 21.28 -22.09
C GLN A 217 -20.97 21.05 -20.58
N ALA A 218 -21.93 20.23 -20.11
CA ALA A 218 -22.06 19.92 -18.70
C ALA A 218 -20.83 19.17 -18.14
N TYR A 219 -20.24 18.25 -18.92
CA TYR A 219 -19.00 17.57 -18.53
C TYR A 219 -17.81 18.54 -18.47
N LEU A 220 -17.66 19.43 -19.46
CA LEU A 220 -16.57 20.41 -19.48
C LEU A 220 -16.70 21.45 -18.36
N ALA A 221 -17.91 21.92 -18.08
CA ALA A 221 -18.17 22.80 -16.94
C ALA A 221 -17.80 22.12 -15.61
N ARG A 222 -18.09 20.82 -15.48
CA ARG A 222 -17.65 20.02 -14.33
C ARG A 222 -16.13 19.88 -14.27
N ASP A 223 -15.46 19.64 -15.38
CA ASP A 223 -13.99 19.50 -15.43
C ASP A 223 -13.30 20.81 -15.05
N ARG A 224 -13.79 21.94 -15.57
CA ARG A 224 -13.36 23.30 -15.16
C ARG A 224 -13.48 23.46 -13.65
N TRP A 225 -14.64 23.12 -13.09
CA TRP A 225 -14.89 23.24 -11.66
C TRP A 225 -13.96 22.35 -10.82
N VAL A 226 -13.76 21.09 -11.23
CA VAL A 226 -12.85 20.16 -10.55
C VAL A 226 -11.40 20.65 -10.61
N ALA A 227 -10.97 21.19 -11.76
CA ALA A 227 -9.64 21.78 -11.92
C ALA A 227 -9.45 23.00 -10.99
N SER A 228 -10.41 23.93 -10.97
CA SER A 228 -10.39 25.08 -10.06
C SER A 228 -10.32 24.66 -8.59
N LEU A 229 -11.06 23.63 -8.18
CA LEU A 229 -11.00 23.12 -6.81
C LEU A 229 -9.65 22.44 -6.49
N LEU A 230 -9.09 21.67 -7.41
CA LEU A 230 -7.81 20.98 -7.19
C LEU A 230 -6.64 21.96 -7.06
N PHE A 231 -6.57 22.94 -7.96
CA PHE A 231 -5.43 23.86 -8.04
C PHE A 231 -5.64 25.17 -7.28
N GLY A 232 -6.88 25.58 -7.02
CA GLY A 232 -7.20 26.72 -6.15
C GLY A 232 -7.10 26.39 -4.67
N LEU A 233 -7.59 25.21 -4.25
CA LEU A 233 -7.58 24.79 -2.83
C LEU A 233 -6.38 23.92 -2.45
N TRP A 234 -5.60 23.46 -3.44
CA TRP A 234 -4.52 22.48 -3.27
C TRP A 234 -4.98 21.24 -2.46
N GLY A 235 -6.22 20.82 -2.71
CA GLY A 235 -6.87 19.70 -2.04
C GLY A 235 -6.43 18.34 -2.59
N ARG A 236 -6.48 17.28 -1.77
CA ARG A 236 -6.28 15.92 -2.31
C ARG A 236 -7.47 15.55 -3.20
N ARG A 237 -7.24 14.73 -4.24
CA ARG A 237 -8.32 14.24 -5.12
C ARG A 237 -9.53 13.66 -4.36
N SER A 238 -9.28 12.87 -3.32
CA SER A 238 -10.34 12.28 -2.48
C SER A 238 -11.05 13.29 -1.58
N GLU A 239 -10.40 14.41 -1.24
CA GLU A 239 -11.00 15.49 -0.46
C GLU A 239 -11.96 16.27 -1.37
N ILE A 240 -11.50 16.66 -2.57
CA ILE A 240 -12.31 17.37 -3.57
C ILE A 240 -13.50 16.53 -4.04
N ALA A 241 -13.29 15.24 -4.33
CA ALA A 241 -14.35 14.34 -4.79
C ALA A 241 -15.49 14.10 -3.77
N ARG A 242 -15.29 14.48 -2.50
CA ARG A 242 -16.31 14.33 -1.44
C ARG A 242 -17.02 15.64 -1.10
N LEU A 243 -16.61 16.75 -1.71
CA LEU A 243 -17.26 18.04 -1.48
C LEU A 243 -18.70 18.00 -1.97
N ALA A 244 -19.59 18.57 -1.18
CA ALA A 244 -20.98 18.79 -1.51
C ALA A 244 -21.31 20.29 -1.45
N MET A 245 -22.40 20.71 -2.09
CA MET A 245 -22.81 22.14 -2.09
C MET A 245 -22.97 22.72 -0.68
N LYS A 246 -23.42 21.91 0.29
CA LYS A 246 -23.56 22.33 1.70
C LYS A 246 -22.23 22.68 2.39
N ASP A 247 -21.11 22.25 1.83
CA ASP A 247 -19.78 22.53 2.37
C ASP A 247 -19.30 23.94 1.98
N PHE A 248 -19.96 24.57 1.01
CA PHE A 248 -19.70 25.94 0.57
C PHE A 248 -20.57 26.93 1.36
N GLN A 249 -19.95 27.99 1.85
CA GLN A 249 -20.58 29.02 2.65
C GLN A 249 -20.16 30.39 2.14
N HIS A 250 -21.13 31.25 1.88
CA HIS A 250 -20.91 32.64 1.51
C HIS A 250 -21.24 33.53 2.70
N ASP A 251 -20.27 34.30 3.18
CA ASP A 251 -20.43 35.21 4.32
C ASP A 251 -20.89 36.63 3.91
N GLY A 252 -21.26 36.80 2.63
CA GLY A 252 -21.60 38.10 2.04
C GLY A 252 -20.42 38.79 1.35
N LYS A 253 -19.17 38.37 1.62
CA LYS A 253 -17.97 38.93 0.99
C LYS A 253 -17.12 37.88 0.28
N ARG A 254 -17.07 36.66 0.80
CA ARG A 254 -16.19 35.59 0.34
C ARG A 254 -16.88 34.25 0.42
N TRP A 255 -16.54 33.39 -0.53
CA TRP A 255 -16.86 31.98 -0.44
C TRP A 255 -15.83 31.27 0.44
N THR A 256 -16.30 30.39 1.30
CA THR A 256 -15.47 29.47 2.07
C THR A 256 -15.96 28.05 1.84
N VAL A 257 -15.05 27.08 1.88
CA VAL A 257 -15.36 25.66 1.72
C VAL A 257 -14.82 24.87 2.88
N ARG A 258 -15.66 24.01 3.46
CA ARG A 258 -15.29 23.09 4.54
C ARG A 258 -14.78 21.79 3.94
N VAL A 259 -13.49 21.50 4.15
CA VAL A 259 -12.84 20.29 3.62
C VAL A 259 -12.51 19.33 4.76
N ALA A 260 -12.96 18.08 4.64
CA ALA A 260 -12.56 17.00 5.53
C ALA A 260 -11.18 16.45 5.12
N ARG A 261 -10.14 16.78 5.88
CA ARG A 261 -8.75 16.36 5.66
C ARG A 261 -8.49 14.95 6.21
N LYS A 262 -7.28 14.45 5.91
CA LYS A 262 -6.75 13.20 6.48
C LYS A 262 -6.94 13.15 8.00
N GLY A 263 -7.50 12.04 8.50
CA GLY A 263 -7.81 11.86 9.92
C GLY A 263 -9.11 12.53 10.35
N ASN A 264 -10.01 12.81 9.42
CA ASN A 264 -11.31 13.47 9.66
C ASN A 264 -11.21 14.87 10.28
N LYS A 265 -10.06 15.53 10.11
CA LYS A 265 -9.87 16.91 10.57
C LYS A 265 -10.60 17.85 9.62
N GLN A 266 -11.50 18.67 10.14
CA GLN A 266 -12.18 19.68 9.34
C GLN A 266 -11.32 20.94 9.22
N GLN A 267 -11.27 21.52 8.03
CA GLN A 267 -10.60 22.77 7.76
C GLN A 267 -11.47 23.63 6.84
N SER A 268 -11.67 24.90 7.19
CA SER A 268 -12.29 25.87 6.29
C SER A 268 -11.22 26.56 5.46
N LEU A 269 -11.42 26.63 4.16
CA LEU A 269 -10.54 27.31 3.21
C LEU A 269 -11.31 28.42 2.50
N PRO A 270 -10.71 29.59 2.25
CA PRO A 270 -11.30 30.56 1.33
C PRO A 270 -11.30 30.00 -0.09
N VAL A 271 -12.40 30.19 -0.81
CA VAL A 271 -12.47 29.98 -2.26
C VAL A 271 -12.15 31.35 -2.88
N ALA A 272 -11.01 31.43 -3.57
CA ALA A 272 -10.55 32.63 -4.25
C ALA A 272 -11.37 32.90 -5.51
#